data_AF-A0A3P6MZV7-F1
#
_entry.id   AF-A0A3P6MZV7-F1
#
_cell.length_a   1.000
_cell.length_b   1.000
_cell.length_c   1.000
_cell.angle_alpha   90.00
_cell.angle_beta   90.00
_cell.angle_gamma   90.00
#
_symmetry.space_group_name_H-M   'P 1'
#
loop_
_entity.id
_entity.type
_entity.pdbx_description
1 polymer ?
#
loop_
_entity_poly.entity_id
_entity_poly.type
_entity_poly.pdbx_seq_one_letter_code
_entity_poly.pdbx_strand_id
1 'polypeptide(L)'
;MHSFEIKLFKCSLYFSGYVLAKDVTWFLRKYSYFPSYNIPFFLEISRMSGWDEKSKTNDWFKWGSCPRAKIFDRDHVKVVDIEQLQKLMRYNDYQHEPFSRCKCVPPYTAEASISTRGDLNPANGTYELEGMGHKNHGGLDFKVIICCPSVGVLDDGRNFKR
;
A
#
# COMPACT_ATOMS: atom_id res chain seq x y z
N MET A 1 -9.83 -36.85 8.16
CA MET A 1 -8.64 -35.97 8.27
C MET A 1 -9.11 -34.53 8.20
N HIS A 2 -9.13 -33.80 9.34
CA HIS A 2 -9.27 -32.34 9.30
C HIS A 2 -7.89 -31.76 9.00
N SER A 3 -7.71 -31.20 7.80
CA SER A 3 -6.53 -30.42 7.47
C SER A 3 -6.48 -29.21 8.42
N PHE A 4 -5.50 -29.15 9.31
CA PHE A 4 -5.23 -27.95 10.09
C PHE A 4 -4.69 -26.88 9.15
N GLU A 5 -5.55 -25.95 8.73
CA GLU A 5 -5.14 -24.83 7.92
C GLU A 5 -4.43 -23.80 8.82
N ILE A 6 -3.11 -23.66 8.66
CA ILE A 6 -2.31 -22.68 9.40
C ILE A 6 -2.77 -21.27 9.00
N LYS A 7 -3.33 -20.56 9.98
CA LYS A 7 -3.74 -19.15 9.90
C LYS A 7 -2.53 -18.26 10.20
N LEU A 8 -2.00 -17.59 9.18
CA LEU A 8 -0.84 -16.70 9.28
C LEU A 8 -1.25 -15.23 9.38
N PHE A 9 -2.38 -14.84 8.79
CA PHE A 9 -2.72 -13.43 8.65
C PHE A 9 -4.23 -13.18 8.64
N LYS A 10 -4.66 -12.33 9.57
CA LYS A 10 -6.05 -11.89 9.74
C LYS A 10 -6.15 -10.40 9.42
N CYS A 11 -7.06 -10.05 8.51
CA CYS A 11 -7.37 -8.67 8.17
C CYS A 11 -8.71 -8.29 8.81
N SER A 12 -8.74 -7.14 9.50
CA SER A 12 -9.93 -6.59 10.13
C SER A 12 -10.16 -5.16 9.63
N LEU A 13 -11.38 -4.85 9.22
CA LEU A 13 -11.81 -3.50 8.82
C LEU A 13 -13.00 -3.07 9.68
N TYR A 14 -13.03 -1.80 10.06
CA TYR A 14 -14.11 -1.18 10.83
C TYR A 14 -14.77 -0.07 10.02
N PHE A 15 -16.09 -0.01 10.05
CA PHE A 15 -16.86 1.10 9.49
C PHE A 15 -18.17 1.28 10.26
N SER A 16 -18.39 2.48 10.84
CA SER A 16 -19.66 2.90 11.46
C SER A 16 -20.30 1.85 12.40
N GLY A 17 -19.55 1.35 13.38
CA GLY A 17 -20.05 0.36 14.34
C GLY A 17 -19.99 -1.09 13.85
N TYR A 18 -19.66 -1.33 12.58
CA TYR A 18 -19.49 -2.66 12.00
C TYR A 18 -18.01 -3.06 11.91
N VAL A 19 -17.67 -4.28 12.32
CA VAL A 19 -16.32 -4.86 12.21
C VAL A 19 -16.40 -6.11 11.35
N LEU A 20 -15.61 -6.14 10.27
CA LEU A 20 -15.42 -7.33 9.45
C LEU A 20 -13.99 -7.84 9.61
N ALA A 21 -13.84 -9.06 10.14
CA ALA A 21 -12.54 -9.69 10.33
C ALA A 21 -12.49 -11.07 9.68
N LYS A 22 -11.54 -11.28 8.76
CA LYS A 22 -11.38 -12.55 8.04
C LYS A 22 -9.91 -12.99 8.05
N ASP A 23 -9.70 -14.30 8.08
CA ASP A 23 -8.40 -14.87 7.72
C ASP A 23 -8.20 -14.65 6.21
N VAL A 24 -7.07 -14.05 5.86
CA VAL A 24 -6.68 -13.80 4.47
C VAL A 24 -5.28 -14.35 4.21
N THR A 25 -4.92 -15.42 4.92
CA THR A 25 -3.66 -16.15 4.77
C THR A 25 -3.48 -16.64 3.33
N TRP A 26 -4.57 -17.02 2.67
CA TRP A 26 -4.56 -17.40 1.26
C TRP A 26 -3.94 -16.32 0.37
N PHE A 27 -4.13 -15.04 0.69
CA PHE A 27 -3.61 -13.93 -0.10
C PHE A 27 -2.09 -13.87 0.01
N LEU A 28 -1.57 -13.97 1.24
CA LEU A 28 -0.11 -14.04 1.47
C LEU A 28 0.51 -15.25 0.79
N ARG A 29 -0.13 -16.42 0.88
CA ARG A 29 0.38 -17.65 0.23
C ARG A 29 0.41 -17.52 -1.29
N LYS A 30 -0.57 -16.82 -1.88
CA LYS A 30 -0.69 -16.67 -3.34
C LYS A 30 0.22 -15.57 -3.89
N TYR A 31 0.30 -14.43 -3.21
CA TYR A 31 0.95 -13.23 -3.75
C TYR A 31 2.25 -12.87 -3.04
N SER A 32 2.63 -13.54 -1.94
CA SER A 32 3.82 -13.28 -1.11
C SER A 32 3.82 -11.99 -0.26
N TYR A 33 2.78 -11.15 -0.36
CA TYR A 33 2.64 -9.91 0.42
C TYR A 33 1.17 -9.54 0.62
N PHE A 34 0.89 -8.60 1.53
CA PHE A 34 -0.44 -8.01 1.70
C PHE A 34 -0.32 -6.48 1.83
N PRO A 35 -0.72 -5.70 0.80
CA PRO A 35 -0.60 -4.26 0.86
C PRO A 35 -1.83 -3.59 1.50
N SER A 36 -1.62 -2.40 2.05
CA SER A 36 -2.69 -1.52 2.55
C SER A 36 -2.40 -0.08 2.14
N TYR A 37 -3.40 0.60 1.58
CA TYR A 37 -3.25 1.93 0.96
C TYR A 37 -4.55 2.74 1.03
N ASN A 38 -5.20 2.74 2.19
CA ASN A 38 -6.41 3.52 2.49
C ASN A 38 -7.65 3.23 1.63
N ILE A 39 -7.69 2.09 0.93
CA ILE A 39 -8.87 1.60 0.21
C ILE A 39 -9.35 0.32 0.89
N PRO A 40 -10.66 0.15 1.16
CA PRO A 40 -11.16 -1.06 1.80
C PRO A 40 -10.89 -2.32 0.96
N PHE A 41 -10.25 -3.33 1.57
CA PHE A 41 -9.98 -4.62 0.91
C PHE A 41 -11.26 -5.45 0.68
N PHE A 42 -12.17 -5.46 1.67
CA PHE A 42 -13.40 -6.22 1.58
C PHE A 42 -14.48 -5.42 0.84
N LEU A 43 -15.04 -6.01 -0.22
CA LEU A 43 -16.12 -5.43 -1.02
C LEU A 43 -17.34 -5.01 -0.17
N GLU A 44 -17.65 -5.78 0.87
CA GLU A 44 -18.73 -5.50 1.81
C GLU A 44 -18.54 -4.14 2.50
N ILE A 45 -17.37 -3.91 3.10
CA ILE A 45 -17.02 -2.62 3.70
C ILE A 45 -16.94 -1.53 2.64
N SER A 46 -16.38 -1.84 1.46
CA SER A 46 -16.29 -0.91 0.33
C SER A 46 -17.67 -0.39 -0.10
N ARG A 47 -18.68 -1.26 -0.15
CA ARG A 47 -20.07 -0.89 -0.46
C ARG A 47 -20.69 -0.04 0.64
N MET A 48 -20.58 -0.47 1.90
CA MET A 48 -21.13 0.26 3.05
C MET A 48 -20.55 1.68 3.18
N SER A 49 -19.26 1.83 2.86
CA SER A 49 -18.53 3.09 2.95
C SER A 49 -18.56 3.94 1.66
N GLY A 50 -19.27 3.48 0.62
CA GLY A 50 -19.41 4.19 -0.66
C GLY A 50 -18.17 4.17 -1.56
N TRP A 51 -17.14 3.39 -1.21
CA TRP A 51 -15.93 3.24 -2.03
C TRP A 51 -16.19 2.42 -3.30
N ASP A 52 -17.12 1.46 -3.26
CA ASP A 52 -17.48 0.65 -4.44
C ASP A 52 -17.98 1.55 -5.58
N GLU A 53 -18.88 2.50 -5.28
CA GLU A 53 -19.39 3.46 -6.27
C GLU A 53 -18.31 4.43 -6.75
N LYS A 54 -17.47 4.96 -5.85
CA LYS A 54 -16.35 5.82 -6.24
C LYS A 54 -15.33 5.11 -7.13
N SER A 55 -15.13 3.81 -6.93
CA SER A 55 -14.19 3.02 -7.75
C SER A 55 -14.63 2.86 -9.21
N LYS A 56 -15.93 3.07 -9.50
CA LYS A 56 -16.47 3.05 -10.87
C LYS A 56 -16.17 4.34 -11.63
N THR A 57 -15.93 5.45 -10.93
CA THR A 57 -15.70 6.76 -11.55
C THR A 57 -14.22 7.09 -11.68
N ASN A 58 -13.38 6.62 -10.75
CA ASN A 58 -11.94 6.87 -10.80
C ASN A 58 -11.14 5.73 -10.15
N ASP A 59 -10.11 5.26 -10.86
CA ASP A 59 -9.17 4.23 -10.42
C ASP A 59 -8.48 4.57 -9.08
N TRP A 60 -8.40 5.85 -8.70
CA TRP A 60 -7.88 6.29 -7.40
C TRP A 60 -8.56 5.62 -6.20
N PHE A 61 -9.85 5.30 -6.34
CA PHE A 61 -10.65 4.66 -5.28
C PHE A 61 -10.74 3.14 -5.41
N LYS A 62 -10.12 2.56 -6.45
CA LYS A 62 -10.20 1.13 -6.75
C LYS A 62 -9.03 0.39 -6.12
N TRP A 63 -9.34 -0.58 -5.26
CA TRP A 63 -8.33 -1.29 -4.47
C TRP A 63 -7.20 -1.85 -5.34
N GLY A 64 -7.50 -2.61 -6.39
CA GLY A 64 -6.49 -3.20 -7.27
C GLY A 64 -5.99 -2.31 -8.42
N SER A 65 -6.33 -1.02 -8.48
CA SER A 65 -5.98 -0.17 -9.64
C SER A 65 -5.52 1.24 -9.30
N CYS A 66 -5.57 1.64 -8.02
CA CYS A 66 -5.02 2.92 -7.60
C CYS A 66 -3.48 2.96 -7.79
N PRO A 67 -2.86 4.15 -7.82
CA PRO A 67 -1.41 4.28 -8.04
C PRO A 67 -0.57 3.45 -7.08
N ARG A 68 -0.91 3.48 -5.78
CA ARG A 68 -0.20 2.71 -4.75
C ARG A 68 -0.33 1.20 -4.96
N ALA A 69 -1.50 0.72 -5.35
CA ALA A 69 -1.69 -0.69 -5.66
C ALA A 69 -0.80 -1.13 -6.83
N LYS A 70 -0.73 -0.33 -7.89
CA LYS A 70 0.13 -0.59 -9.06
C LYS A 70 1.62 -0.57 -8.72
N ILE A 71 2.07 0.39 -7.89
CA ILE A 71 3.46 0.46 -7.43
C ILE A 71 3.79 -0.77 -6.57
N PHE A 72 2.94 -1.12 -5.61
CA PHE A 72 3.15 -2.31 -4.78
C PHE A 72 3.17 -3.59 -5.61
N ASP A 73 2.21 -3.78 -6.51
CA ASP A 73 2.15 -4.95 -7.40
C ASP A 73 3.44 -5.09 -8.23
N ARG A 74 3.95 -3.99 -8.79
CA ARG A 74 5.20 -3.96 -9.55
C ARG A 74 6.45 -4.24 -8.70
N ASP A 75 6.54 -3.61 -7.53
CA ASP A 75 7.83 -3.48 -6.82
C ASP A 75 7.97 -4.36 -5.56
N HIS A 76 6.89 -4.96 -5.04
CA HIS A 76 6.98 -5.80 -3.83
C HIS A 76 8.00 -6.94 -3.98
N VAL A 77 8.10 -7.53 -5.17
CA VAL A 77 9.05 -8.62 -5.47
C VAL A 77 10.52 -8.21 -5.37
N LYS A 78 10.82 -6.90 -5.41
CA LYS A 78 12.18 -6.37 -5.28
C LYS A 78 12.64 -6.32 -3.82
N VAL A 79 11.72 -6.46 -2.87
CA VAL A 79 12.00 -6.37 -1.44
C VAL A 79 12.50 -7.72 -0.95
N VAL A 80 13.83 -7.85 -0.86
CA VAL A 80 14.51 -9.05 -0.35
C VAL A 80 15.20 -8.83 0.99
N ASP A 81 15.34 -7.58 1.42
CA ASP A 81 15.98 -7.17 2.67
C ASP A 81 15.34 -5.87 3.22
N ILE A 82 15.84 -5.42 4.37
CA ILE A 82 15.33 -4.20 5.06
C ILE A 82 15.59 -2.95 4.23
N GLU A 83 16.73 -2.86 3.55
CA GLU A 83 17.13 -1.68 2.80
C GLU A 83 16.22 -1.49 1.59
N GLN A 84 15.90 -2.57 0.87
CA GLN A 84 14.93 -2.56 -0.23
C GLN A 84 13.51 -2.30 0.29
N LEU A 85 13.13 -2.82 1.46
CA LEU A 85 11.84 -2.49 2.07
C LEU A 85 11.76 -1.00 2.40
N GLN A 86 12.79 -0.44 3.03
CA GLN A 86 12.87 0.99 3.32
C GLN A 86 12.80 1.81 2.03
N LYS A 87 13.50 1.40 0.97
CA LYS A 87 13.47 2.06 -0.33
C LYS A 87 12.06 2.08 -0.92
N LEU A 88 11.35 0.94 -0.92
CA LEU A 88 9.98 0.87 -1.40
C LEU A 88 9.04 1.73 -0.55
N MET A 89 9.16 1.67 0.77
CA MET A 89 8.25 2.38 1.69
C MET A 89 8.50 3.89 1.74
N ARG A 90 9.69 4.36 1.35
CA ARG A 90 10.02 5.77 1.14
C ARG A 90 9.88 6.22 -0.31
N TYR A 91 9.40 5.36 -1.21
CA TYR A 91 9.37 5.63 -2.64
C TYR A 91 8.41 6.77 -2.99
N ASN A 92 8.97 7.82 -3.59
CA ASN A 92 8.23 8.89 -4.25
C ASN A 92 9.08 9.52 -5.36
N ASP A 93 8.85 9.06 -6.59
CA ASP A 93 9.44 9.62 -7.80
C ASP A 93 8.33 10.12 -8.75
N TYR A 94 7.40 10.89 -8.19
CA TYR A 94 6.13 11.27 -8.83
C TYR A 94 6.26 11.97 -10.19
N GLN A 95 7.41 12.59 -10.49
CA GLN A 95 7.65 13.27 -11.77
C GLN A 95 7.96 12.28 -12.90
N HIS A 96 8.55 11.11 -12.57
CA HIS A 96 8.93 10.09 -13.55
C HIS A 96 8.06 8.83 -13.46
N GLU A 97 7.36 8.62 -12.35
CA GLU A 97 6.51 7.47 -12.12
C GLU A 97 5.26 7.49 -13.02
N PRO A 98 5.10 6.55 -13.97
CA PRO A 98 3.93 6.51 -14.85
C PRO A 98 2.61 6.39 -14.10
N PHE A 99 2.58 5.72 -12.94
CA PHE A 99 1.37 5.59 -12.13
C PHE A 99 1.01 6.87 -11.37
N SER A 100 1.92 7.85 -11.28
CA SER A 100 1.66 9.14 -10.65
C SER A 100 1.05 10.18 -11.58
N ARG A 101 0.90 9.85 -12.86
CA ARG A 101 0.27 10.73 -13.87
C ARG A 101 -1.23 10.85 -13.63
N CYS A 102 -1.76 12.06 -13.79
CA CYS A 102 -3.19 12.37 -13.75
C CYS A 102 -3.58 13.32 -14.87
N LYS A 103 -4.89 13.48 -15.11
CA LYS A 103 -5.44 14.54 -15.97
C LYS A 103 -5.44 15.87 -15.21
N CYS A 104 -4.26 16.31 -14.85
CA CYS A 104 -3.97 17.41 -13.94
C CYS A 104 -2.91 18.34 -14.56
N VAL A 105 -2.71 19.51 -13.97
CA VAL A 105 -1.66 20.46 -14.34
C VAL A 105 -0.91 20.83 -13.07
N PRO A 106 0.38 20.45 -12.92
CA PRO A 106 1.22 19.63 -13.82
C PRO A 106 0.67 18.20 -13.99
N PRO A 107 1.08 17.42 -15.02
CA PRO A 107 0.47 16.13 -15.40
C PRO A 107 0.84 14.96 -14.47
N TYR A 108 1.09 15.26 -13.20
CA TYR A 108 1.44 14.32 -12.15
C TYR A 108 0.99 14.87 -10.79
N THR A 109 0.89 13.99 -9.80
CA THR A 109 0.70 14.39 -8.40
C THR A 109 1.65 13.63 -7.48
N ALA A 110 2.27 14.36 -6.56
CA ALA A 110 3.11 13.82 -5.50
C ALA A 110 2.33 13.02 -4.44
N GLU A 111 1.00 12.98 -4.52
CA GLU A 111 0.13 12.14 -3.69
C GLU A 111 -0.06 10.72 -4.26
N ALA A 112 0.39 10.49 -5.51
CA ALA A 112 0.25 9.21 -6.20
C ALA A 112 1.50 8.32 -6.03
N SER A 113 2.02 8.20 -4.81
CA SER A 113 3.22 7.44 -4.47
C SER A 113 3.06 6.67 -3.16
N ILE A 114 4.05 5.86 -2.78
CA ILE A 114 4.01 5.12 -1.49
C ILE A 114 4.20 6.09 -0.32
N SER A 115 5.19 6.98 -0.41
CA SER A 115 5.48 8.00 0.59
C SER A 115 5.11 9.38 0.05
N THR A 116 3.84 9.76 0.19
CA THR A 116 3.30 10.95 -0.48
C THR A 116 3.95 12.26 -0.03
N ARG A 117 3.93 13.27 -0.91
CA ARG A 117 4.54 14.59 -0.69
C ARG A 117 3.66 15.71 -1.23
N GLY A 118 2.47 15.88 -0.66
CA GLY A 118 1.50 16.88 -1.08
C GLY A 118 2.03 18.32 -1.04
N ASP A 119 3.07 18.58 -0.24
CA ASP A 119 3.74 19.87 -0.17
C ASP A 119 4.49 20.24 -1.46
N LEU A 120 4.91 19.25 -2.25
CA LEU A 120 5.63 19.44 -3.51
C LEU A 120 4.71 19.69 -4.71
N ASN A 121 3.41 19.47 -4.56
CA ASN A 121 2.42 19.81 -5.57
C ASN A 121 2.27 21.34 -5.64
N PRO A 122 2.23 21.98 -6.81
CA PRO A 122 2.01 23.42 -6.89
C PRO A 122 0.61 23.81 -6.40
N ALA A 123 0.54 24.89 -5.61
CA ALA A 123 -0.70 25.42 -5.05
C ALA A 123 -1.69 25.94 -6.11
N ASN A 124 -1.18 26.42 -7.24
CA ASN A 124 -1.98 26.84 -8.40
C ASN A 124 -2.26 25.69 -9.39
N GLY A 125 -1.91 24.45 -9.06
CA GLY A 125 -2.16 23.30 -9.91
C GLY A 125 -3.64 22.90 -9.94
N THR A 126 -4.06 22.28 -11.04
CA THR A 126 -5.41 21.71 -11.19
C THR A 126 -5.34 20.19 -11.09
N TYR A 127 -6.18 19.59 -10.25
CA TYR A 127 -6.14 18.14 -9.98
C TYR A 127 -7.54 17.52 -10.13
N GLU A 128 -7.60 16.24 -10.49
CA GLU A 128 -8.87 15.53 -10.70
C GLU A 128 -9.65 15.33 -9.38
N LEU A 129 -8.92 15.19 -8.27
CA LEU A 129 -9.48 15.04 -6.94
C LEU A 129 -8.83 16.06 -6.01
N GLU A 130 -9.62 16.62 -5.09
CA GLU A 130 -9.15 17.59 -4.10
C GLU A 130 -8.01 17.04 -3.22
N GLY A 131 -7.98 15.71 -3.00
CA GLY A 131 -6.93 15.03 -2.25
C GLY A 131 -5.59 14.91 -2.97
N MET A 132 -5.52 15.21 -4.27
CA MET A 132 -4.28 15.13 -5.06
C MET A 132 -3.48 16.45 -5.08
N GLY A 133 -4.03 17.54 -4.56
CA GLY A 133 -3.45 18.88 -4.70
C GLY A 133 -2.36 19.25 -3.70
N HIS A 134 -2.01 20.54 -3.66
CA HIS A 134 -1.07 21.07 -2.68
C HIS A 134 -1.65 21.03 -1.27
N LYS A 135 -1.03 20.27 -0.37
CA LYS A 135 -1.45 20.12 1.01
C LYS A 135 -0.24 19.91 1.91
N ASN A 136 -0.30 20.42 3.14
CA ASN A 136 0.67 20.08 4.18
C ASN A 136 0.40 18.66 4.71
N HIS A 137 0.65 17.67 3.86
CA HIS A 137 0.33 16.26 4.05
C HIS A 137 1.34 15.39 3.31
N GLY A 138 1.69 14.24 3.89
CA GLY A 138 2.65 13.32 3.29
C GLY A 138 3.01 12.14 4.18
N GLY A 139 3.83 11.24 3.64
CA GLY A 139 4.47 10.17 4.40
C GLY A 139 5.57 10.71 5.32
N LEU A 140 5.38 10.63 6.63
CA LEU A 140 6.32 11.18 7.61
C LEU A 140 7.35 10.15 8.10
N ASP A 141 6.92 8.92 8.36
CA ASP A 141 7.80 7.89 8.88
C ASP A 141 7.64 6.54 8.16
N PHE A 142 8.59 5.66 8.45
CA PHE A 142 8.56 4.25 8.08
C PHE A 142 9.09 3.48 9.29
N LYS A 143 8.40 2.40 9.65
CA LYS A 143 8.73 1.52 10.77
C LYS A 143 8.67 0.09 10.27
N VAL A 144 9.62 -0.74 10.68
CA VAL A 144 9.69 -2.15 10.30
C VAL A 144 9.95 -3.02 11.52
N ILE A 145 9.28 -4.17 11.55
CA ILE A 145 9.55 -5.26 12.48
C ILE A 145 9.75 -6.50 11.63
N ILE A 146 10.83 -7.23 11.89
CA ILE A 146 11.09 -8.52 11.25
C ILE A 146 11.00 -9.58 12.33
N CYS A 147 10.33 -10.68 12.00
CA CYS A 147 10.43 -11.90 12.78
C CYS A 147 11.85 -12.44 12.57
N CYS A 148 12.75 -12.15 13.51
CA CYS A 148 14.02 -12.85 13.55
C CYS A 148 13.71 -14.30 13.96
N PRO A 149 14.01 -15.31 13.12
CA PRO A 149 13.91 -16.68 13.58
C PRO A 149 14.80 -16.78 14.83
N SER A 150 14.23 -17.27 15.93
CA SER A 150 14.99 -17.57 17.14
C SER A 150 16.20 -18.39 16.75
N VAL A 151 17.38 -17.80 16.96
CA VAL A 151 18.74 -18.27 16.65
C VAL A 151 18.81 -19.79 16.47
N GLY A 152 18.50 -20.26 15.27
CA GLY A 152 18.96 -21.53 14.75
C GLY A 152 20.09 -21.16 13.82
N VAL A 153 21.30 -21.61 14.14
CA VAL A 153 22.52 -21.39 13.35
C VAL A 153 22.19 -21.63 11.88
N LEU A 154 22.21 -20.56 11.08
CA LEU A 154 22.31 -20.69 9.65
C LEU A 154 23.75 -21.16 9.40
N ASP A 155 23.90 -22.35 8.79
CA ASP A 155 25.18 -23.02 8.50
C ASP A 155 26.14 -22.22 7.58
N ASP A 156 25.88 -20.94 7.30
CA ASP A 156 26.68 -20.12 6.40
C ASP A 156 27.46 -18.98 7.07
N GLY A 157 27.41 -18.84 8.40
CA GLY A 157 28.24 -17.87 9.14
C GLY A 157 28.00 -16.41 8.78
N ARG A 158 26.96 -16.07 8.00
CA ARG A 158 26.61 -14.68 7.70
C ARG A 158 25.68 -14.16 8.78
N ASN A 159 26.30 -13.51 9.76
CA ASN A 159 25.57 -12.69 10.73
C ASN A 159 24.64 -11.72 9.99
N PHE A 160 23.37 -11.73 10.35
CA PHE A 160 22.40 -10.70 9.98
C PHE A 160 22.95 -9.35 10.47
N LYS A 161 23.49 -8.54 9.57
CA LYS A 161 23.95 -7.20 9.92
C LYS A 161 22.72 -6.37 10.27
N ARG A 162 22.74 -5.82 11.48
CA ARG A 162 21.81 -4.77 11.92
C ARG A 162 21.96 -3.53 11.07
#